data_AF-A0A2V8HN60-F1
#
_entry.id   AF-A0A2V8HN60-F1
#
_cell.length_a   1.000
_cell.length_b   1.000
_cell.length_c   1.000
_cell.angle_alpha   90.00
_cell.angle_beta   90.00
_cell.angle_gamma   90.00
#
_symmetry.space_group_name_H-M   'P 1'
#
loop_
_entity.id
_entity.type
_entity.pdbx_description
1 polymer ?
#
loop_
_entity_poly.entity_id
_entity_poly.type
_entity_poly.pdbx_seq_one_letter_code
_entity_poly.pdbx_strand_id
1 'polypeptide(L)'
;MNTSAERRSADRPEKESRHRAREAAVQMLYQWEVGKVSMSEVGQTFWIGPAATEPVGDELREFATRLATGVAGTVADIDPMIAEAAQNWRIERMNVLDRLILRMAIYEFL
;
A
#
# COMPACT_ATOMS: atom_id res chain seq x y z
N MET A 1 -11.39 -10.89 42.70
CA MET A 1 -11.01 -11.82 41.60
C MET A 1 -11.26 -11.10 40.28
N ASN A 2 -10.18 -10.89 39.51
CA ASN A 2 -10.09 -10.02 38.34
C ASN A 2 -11.15 -10.29 37.26
N THR A 3 -11.97 -9.28 36.95
CA THR A 3 -12.83 -9.21 35.76
C THR A 3 -12.25 -8.16 34.79
N SER A 4 -11.00 -8.38 34.36
CA SER A 4 -10.28 -7.49 33.44
C SER A 4 -10.04 -8.11 32.05
N ALA A 5 -10.75 -9.20 31.72
CA ALA A 5 -10.48 -9.98 30.51
C ALA A 5 -11.42 -9.72 29.32
N GLU A 6 -12.46 -8.90 29.45
CA GLU A 6 -13.48 -8.78 28.39
C GLU A 6 -13.36 -7.53 27.49
N ARG A 7 -12.40 -6.63 27.73
CA ARG A 7 -12.19 -5.43 26.90
C ARG A 7 -11.14 -5.57 25.80
N ARG A 8 -10.95 -6.77 25.23
CA ARG A 8 -9.89 -6.99 24.21
C ARG A 8 -10.35 -7.57 22.87
N SER A 9 -11.66 -7.71 22.63
CA SER A 9 -12.18 -8.37 21.42
C SER A 9 -12.66 -7.43 20.31
N ALA A 10 -12.89 -6.13 20.57
CA ALA A 10 -13.43 -5.20 19.57
C ALA A 10 -12.35 -4.41 18.78
N ASP A 11 -11.10 -4.43 19.24
CA ASP A 11 -9.99 -3.60 18.73
C ASP A 11 -9.17 -4.29 17.61
N ARG A 12 -9.41 -5.58 17.38
CA ARG A 12 -8.62 -6.42 16.46
C ARG A 12 -9.07 -6.53 14.98
N PRO A 13 -10.24 -6.04 14.51
CA PRO A 13 -10.59 -6.13 13.09
C PRO A 13 -10.02 -4.97 12.24
N GLU A 14 -9.91 -3.75 12.80
CA GLU A 14 -9.49 -2.57 12.01
C GLU A 14 -8.01 -2.63 11.63
N LYS A 15 -7.14 -3.01 12.57
CA LYS A 15 -5.70 -3.08 12.34
C LYS A 15 -5.33 -4.16 11.32
N GLU A 16 -6.00 -5.31 11.37
CA GLU A 16 -5.85 -6.39 10.39
C GLU A 16 -6.39 -5.98 9.00
N SER A 17 -7.47 -5.20 8.95
CA SER A 17 -8.01 -4.63 7.71
C SER A 17 -7.05 -3.63 7.07
N ARG A 18 -6.49 -2.69 7.85
CA ARG A 18 -5.52 -1.70 7.34
C ARG A 18 -4.20 -2.33 6.91
N HIS A 19 -3.75 -3.40 7.59
CA HIS A 19 -2.56 -4.12 7.17
C HIS A 19 -2.76 -4.77 5.80
N ARG A 20 -3.85 -5.54 5.61
CA ARG A 20 -4.20 -6.14 4.32
C ARG A 20 -4.42 -5.11 3.22
N ALA A 21 -4.99 -3.94 3.55
CA ALA A 21 -5.16 -2.87 2.59
C ALA A 21 -3.81 -2.31 2.07
N ARG A 22 -2.80 -2.21 2.95
CA ARG A 22 -1.44 -1.82 2.54
C ARG A 22 -0.77 -2.89 1.69
N GLU A 23 -0.95 -4.16 2.03
CA GLU A 23 -0.46 -5.27 1.20
C GLU A 23 -1.03 -5.21 -0.22
N ALA A 24 -2.35 -5.02 -0.34
CA ALA A 24 -3.02 -4.84 -1.63
C ALA A 24 -2.49 -3.59 -2.36
N ALA A 25 -2.31 -2.47 -1.67
CA ALA A 25 -1.76 -1.26 -2.27
C ALA A 25 -0.34 -1.46 -2.83
N VAL A 26 0.54 -2.18 -2.12
CA VAL A 26 1.89 -2.52 -2.61
C VAL A 26 1.83 -3.43 -3.84
N GLN A 27 0.91 -4.39 -3.88
CA GLN A 27 0.72 -5.25 -5.06
C GLN A 27 0.23 -4.44 -6.27
N MET A 28 -0.70 -3.51 -6.07
CA MET A 28 -1.18 -2.59 -7.11
C MET A 28 -0.04 -1.70 -7.64
N LEU A 29 0.78 -1.15 -6.74
CA LEU A 29 1.97 -0.36 -7.09
C LEU A 29 3.03 -1.18 -7.83
N TYR A 30 3.18 -2.45 -7.49
CA TYR A 30 4.06 -3.36 -8.22
C TYR A 30 3.56 -3.58 -9.65
N GLN A 31 2.26 -3.85 -9.83
CA GLN A 31 1.66 -3.98 -11.17
C GLN A 31 1.85 -2.71 -11.99
N TRP A 32 1.65 -1.53 -11.39
CA TRP A 32 1.91 -0.23 -12.00
C TRP A 32 3.36 -0.06 -12.45
N GLU A 33 4.32 -0.26 -11.55
CA GLU A 33 5.72 0.07 -11.82
C GLU A 33 6.40 -0.98 -12.71
N VAL A 34 6.19 -2.27 -12.44
CA VAL A 34 6.82 -3.36 -13.16
C VAL A 34 6.06 -3.70 -14.44
N GLY A 35 4.73 -3.72 -14.35
CA GLY A 35 3.86 -3.96 -15.52
C GLY A 35 3.81 -2.77 -16.49
N LYS A 36 4.28 -1.59 -16.09
CA LYS A 36 4.28 -0.35 -16.91
C LYS A 36 2.87 0.01 -17.41
N VAL A 37 1.87 -0.27 -16.59
CA VAL A 37 0.45 0.03 -16.86
C VAL A 37 0.00 1.25 -16.07
N SER A 38 -1.07 1.90 -16.52
CA SER A 38 -1.63 3.05 -15.80
C SER A 38 -2.32 2.64 -14.50
N MET A 39 -2.41 3.55 -13.50
CA MET A 39 -3.17 3.23 -12.28
C MET A 39 -4.66 3.04 -12.51
N SER A 40 -5.22 3.67 -13.55
CA SER A 40 -6.58 3.41 -14.00
C SER A 40 -6.76 1.95 -14.41
N GLU A 41 -5.81 1.40 -15.17
CA GLU A 41 -5.85 0.02 -15.64
C GLU A 41 -5.65 -0.98 -14.49
N VAL A 42 -4.74 -0.70 -13.55
CA VAL A 42 -4.57 -1.51 -12.34
C VAL A 42 -5.86 -1.54 -11.53
N GLY A 43 -6.52 -0.39 -11.32
CA GLY A 43 -7.79 -0.33 -10.58
C GLY A 43 -8.91 -1.16 -11.22
N GLN A 44 -8.93 -1.26 -12.55
CA GLN A 44 -9.91 -2.07 -13.30
C GLN A 44 -9.60 -3.56 -13.27
N THR A 45 -8.33 -3.95 -13.20
CA THR A 45 -7.90 -5.35 -13.37
C THR A 45 -7.62 -6.07 -12.06
N PHE A 46 -7.10 -5.36 -11.05
CA PHE A 46 -6.63 -5.95 -9.79
C PHE A 46 -7.74 -6.70 -9.04
N TRP A 47 -8.92 -6.09 -8.92
CA TRP A 47 -10.04 -6.66 -8.16
C TRP A 47 -10.88 -7.69 -8.93
N ILE A 48 -10.58 -7.92 -10.21
CA ILE A 48 -11.31 -8.86 -11.09
C ILE A 48 -10.44 -10.08 -11.44
N GLY A 49 -9.11 -9.95 -11.32
CA GLY A 49 -8.14 -11.01 -11.61
C GLY A 49 -7.93 -12.01 -10.45
N PRO A 50 -6.85 -12.81 -10.49
CA PRO A 50 -6.54 -13.81 -9.47
C PRO A 50 -6.43 -13.27 -8.03
N ALA A 51 -6.20 -11.97 -7.85
CA ALA A 51 -6.20 -11.30 -6.54
C ALA A 51 -7.62 -11.16 -5.93
N ALA A 52 -8.68 -11.40 -6.71
CA ALA A 52 -10.07 -11.42 -6.24
C ALA A 52 -10.45 -12.72 -5.48
N THR A 53 -9.48 -13.58 -5.19
CA THR A 53 -9.69 -14.93 -4.62
C THR A 53 -10.18 -14.91 -3.18
N GLU A 54 -10.07 -13.78 -2.47
CA GLU A 54 -10.68 -13.59 -1.16
C GLU A 54 -11.81 -12.54 -1.22
N PRO A 55 -12.95 -12.77 -0.52
CA PRO A 55 -13.95 -11.73 -0.32
C PRO A 55 -13.38 -10.63 0.57
N VAL A 56 -12.86 -9.60 -0.08
CA VAL A 56 -12.36 -8.38 0.55
C VAL A 56 -13.50 -7.37 0.63
N GLY A 57 -13.74 -6.78 1.81
CA GLY A 57 -14.79 -5.76 1.99
C GLY A 57 -14.53 -4.47 1.21
N ASP A 58 -15.59 -3.77 0.82
CA ASP A 58 -15.52 -2.58 -0.04
C ASP A 58 -14.65 -1.47 0.56
N GLU A 59 -14.73 -1.24 1.87
CA GLU A 59 -13.89 -0.24 2.56
C GLU A 59 -12.38 -0.50 2.42
N LEU A 60 -11.97 -1.78 2.42
CA LEU A 60 -10.58 -2.15 2.25
C LEU A 60 -10.15 -1.91 0.79
N ARG A 61 -11.01 -2.27 -0.17
CA ARG A 61 -10.76 -2.06 -1.61
C ARG A 61 -10.60 -0.57 -1.93
N GLU A 62 -11.50 0.26 -1.41
CA GLU A 62 -11.47 1.70 -1.55
C GLU A 62 -10.20 2.29 -0.92
N PHE A 63 -9.85 1.85 0.30
CA PHE A 63 -8.65 2.32 0.96
C PHE A 63 -7.38 1.95 0.20
N ALA A 64 -7.22 0.68 -0.20
CA ALA A 64 -6.06 0.22 -0.94
C ALA A 64 -5.92 0.93 -2.29
N THR A 65 -7.03 1.09 -3.02
CA THR A 65 -7.07 1.78 -4.32
C THR A 65 -6.69 3.25 -4.17
N ARG A 66 -7.25 3.93 -3.17
CA ARG A 66 -6.92 5.33 -2.86
C ARG A 66 -5.45 5.49 -2.48
N LEU A 67 -4.94 4.60 -1.62
CA LEU A 67 -3.54 4.62 -1.19
C LEU A 67 -2.59 4.43 -2.38
N ALA A 68 -2.79 3.38 -3.18
CA ALA A 68 -1.94 3.11 -4.34
C ALA A 68 -1.98 4.25 -5.37
N THR A 69 -3.17 4.75 -5.68
CA THR A 69 -3.35 5.87 -6.63
C THR A 69 -2.68 7.14 -6.12
N GLY A 70 -2.83 7.43 -4.82
CA GLY A 70 -2.20 8.56 -4.16
C GLY A 70 -0.68 8.50 -4.27
N VAL A 71 -0.09 7.37 -3.86
CA VAL A 71 1.37 7.14 -3.94
C VAL A 71 1.89 7.32 -5.36
N ALA A 72 1.25 6.69 -6.35
CA ALA A 72 1.65 6.79 -7.75
C ALA A 72 1.58 8.24 -8.28
N GLY A 73 0.60 9.02 -7.80
CA GLY A 73 0.43 10.43 -8.15
C GLY A 73 1.45 11.37 -7.52
N THR A 74 2.11 10.98 -6.43
CA THR A 74 3.05 11.82 -5.67
C THR A 74 4.50 11.38 -5.78
N VAL A 75 4.84 10.44 -6.67
CA VAL A 75 6.22 9.92 -6.80
C VAL A 75 7.23 11.02 -7.11
N ALA A 76 6.86 12.01 -7.92
CA ALA A 76 7.73 13.13 -8.26
C ALA A 76 8.13 13.99 -7.04
N ASP A 77 7.27 14.04 -6.02
CA ASP A 77 7.51 14.79 -4.78
C ASP A 77 8.22 13.93 -3.73
N ILE A 78 7.90 12.62 -3.68
CA ILE A 78 8.42 11.67 -2.68
C ILE A 78 9.84 11.19 -3.01
N ASP A 79 10.14 10.92 -4.28
CA ASP A 79 11.45 10.41 -4.68
C ASP A 79 12.62 11.32 -4.26
N PRO A 80 12.53 12.66 -4.40
CA PRO A 80 13.54 13.57 -3.85
C PRO A 80 13.79 13.40 -2.34
N MET A 81 12.73 13.17 -1.55
CA MET A 81 12.84 12.99 -0.09
C MET A 81 13.59 11.68 0.24
N ILE A 82 13.31 10.61 -0.50
CA ILE A 82 14.04 9.33 -0.36
C ILE A 82 15.51 9.52 -0.74
N ALA A 83 15.79 10.24 -1.84
CA ALA A 83 17.14 10.45 -2.33
C ALA A 83 18.01 11.27 -1.36
N GLU A 84 17.43 12.24 -0.66
CA GLU A 84 18.10 13.01 0.38
C GLU A 84 18.54 12.13 1.57
N ALA A 85 17.68 11.18 1.97
CA ALA A 85 17.96 10.26 3.06
C ALA A 85 18.91 9.10 2.67
N ALA A 86 18.89 8.66 1.41
CA ALA A 86 19.64 7.51 0.92
C ALA A 86 21.08 7.88 0.51
N GLN A 87 21.96 8.11 1.49
CA GLN A 87 23.38 8.41 1.23
C GLN A 87 24.05 7.31 0.40
N ASN A 88 24.56 7.69 -0.78
CA ASN A 88 25.24 6.82 -1.75
C ASN A 88 24.35 5.76 -2.46
N TRP A 89 23.03 5.79 -2.29
CA TRP A 89 22.11 4.87 -2.95
C TRP A 89 21.16 5.59 -3.90
N ARG A 90 21.18 5.16 -5.16
CA ARG A 90 20.22 5.60 -6.18
C ARG A 90 18.93 4.79 -6.02
N ILE A 91 17.78 5.45 -6.00
CA ILE A 91 16.46 4.82 -5.82
C ILE A 91 16.21 3.75 -6.88
N GLU A 92 16.69 3.95 -8.10
CA GLU A 92 16.54 3.03 -9.22
C GLU A 92 17.29 1.70 -9.00
N ARG A 93 18.31 1.71 -8.12
CA ARG A 93 19.08 0.51 -7.75
C ARG A 93 18.50 -0.26 -6.58
N MET A 94 17.52 0.31 -5.86
CA MET A 94 16.81 -0.40 -4.80
C MET A 94 15.97 -1.53 -5.41
N ASN A 95 15.72 -2.59 -4.63
CA ASN A 95 14.69 -3.55 -4.97
C ASN A 95 13.37 -2.79 -5.18
N VAL A 96 12.61 -3.17 -6.21
CA VAL A 96 11.32 -2.55 -6.51
C VAL A 96 10.38 -2.56 -5.31
N LEU A 97 10.32 -3.66 -4.54
CA LEU A 97 9.48 -3.73 -3.36
C LEU A 97 9.93 -2.75 -2.27
N ASP A 98 11.24 -2.66 -2.02
CA ASP A 98 11.78 -1.75 -1.00
C ASP A 98 11.44 -0.29 -1.32
N ARG A 99 11.65 0.15 -2.57
CA ARG A 99 11.30 1.52 -2.95
C ARG A 99 9.80 1.79 -2.93
N LEU A 100 8.96 0.80 -3.29
CA LEU A 100 7.51 0.95 -3.24
C LEU A 100 7.01 1.06 -1.79
N ILE A 101 7.59 0.27 -0.88
CA ILE A 101 7.30 0.37 0.56
C ILE A 101 7.72 1.72 1.11
N LEU A 102 8.90 2.22 0.76
CA LEU A 102 9.38 3.55 1.19
C LEU A 102 8.46 4.66 0.67
N ARG A 103 8.10 4.63 -0.62
CA ARG A 103 7.19 5.61 -1.21
C ARG A 103 5.82 5.63 -0.52
N MET A 104 5.26 4.44 -0.27
CA MET A 104 3.99 4.32 0.43
C MET A 104 4.09 4.83 1.88
N ALA A 105 5.16 4.49 2.59
CA ALA A 105 5.35 4.94 3.96
C ALA A 105 5.44 6.47 4.05
N ILE A 106 6.20 7.11 3.15
CA ILE A 106 6.30 8.57 3.12
C ILE A 106 4.95 9.21 2.78
N TYR A 107 4.24 8.69 1.78
CA TYR A 107 2.92 9.20 1.42
C TYR A 107 1.94 9.17 2.60
N GLU A 108 1.95 8.11 3.42
CA GLU A 108 1.08 8.03 4.61
C GLU A 108 1.48 9.01 5.74
N PHE A 109 2.70 9.55 5.73
CA PHE A 109 3.14 10.55 6.70
C PHE A 109 2.81 11.99 6.31
N LEU A 110 2.50 12.24 5.03
CA LEU A 110 2.13 13.55 4.49
C LEU A 110 0.64 13.84 4.70
#